data_AF-A0A6N1X8G8-F1
#
_entry.id   AF-A0A6N1X8G8-F1
#
_cell.length_a   1.000
_cell.length_b   1.000
_cell.length_c   1.000
_cell.angle_alpha   90.00
_cell.angle_beta   90.00
_cell.angle_gamma   90.00
#
_symmetry.space_group_name_H-M   'P 1'
#
loop_
_entity.id
_entity.type
_entity.pdbx_description
1 polymer ?
#
loop_
_entity_poly.entity_id
_entity_poly.type
_entity_poly.pdbx_seq_one_letter_code
_entity_poly.pdbx_strand_id
1 'polypeptide(L)'
;MNKKYAPETEAEAEDSDFNPLTAEEAQQWRQRNPPVSPWRVVAGQVLAGTLVALLAWLVSGRSAVGWSAAYGALAVVLPAALFARGLARQQAAPNAGAAMVGFFGWELAKLMLCIAMLAMAPKLVTGLSWLALLAGMVVTMKTYWIALLLRRSGVRKTD
;
A
#
# COMPACT_ATOMS: atom_id res chain seq x y z
N MET A 1 44.13 31.41 7.75
CA MET A 1 42.67 31.18 7.66
C MET A 1 42.31 30.99 6.19
N ASN A 2 42.01 29.75 5.79
CA ASN A 2 40.98 29.37 4.80
C ASN A 2 41.13 27.89 4.45
N LYS A 3 40.46 27.07 5.24
CA LYS A 3 40.19 25.66 5.00
C LYS A 3 39.16 25.60 3.87
N LYS A 4 39.58 25.24 2.66
CA LYS A 4 38.68 24.96 1.54
C LYS A 4 37.93 23.67 1.89
N TYR A 5 36.66 23.79 2.23
CA TYR A 5 35.73 22.67 2.32
C TYR A 5 35.48 22.19 0.89
N ALA A 6 35.86 20.94 0.60
CA ALA A 6 35.27 20.21 -0.51
C ALA A 6 33.85 19.80 -0.07
N PRO A 7 32.80 20.05 -0.86
CA PRO A 7 31.58 19.29 -0.66
C PRO A 7 31.88 17.86 -1.14
N GLU A 8 31.91 16.91 -0.20
CA GLU A 8 31.74 15.50 -0.53
C GLU A 8 30.31 15.35 -1.02
N THR A 9 30.11 15.59 -2.32
CA THR A 9 28.91 15.14 -2.99
C THR A 9 29.04 13.63 -3.05
N GLU A 10 28.35 12.95 -2.15
CA GLU A 10 27.86 11.60 -2.34
C GLU A 10 27.02 11.62 -3.63
N ALA A 11 27.71 11.60 -4.77
CA ALA A 11 27.09 11.37 -6.05
C ALA A 11 26.63 9.92 -6.00
N GLU A 12 25.33 9.77 -5.83
CA GLU A 12 24.62 8.52 -6.03
C GLU A 12 25.25 7.81 -7.23
N ALA A 13 25.76 6.61 -7.00
CA ALA A 13 26.05 5.70 -8.09
C ALA A 13 24.70 5.41 -8.76
N GLU A 14 24.35 6.23 -9.75
CA GLU A 14 23.35 5.90 -10.73
C GLU A 14 23.78 4.55 -11.30
N ASP A 15 23.07 3.49 -10.92
CA ASP A 15 23.03 2.21 -11.61
C ASP A 15 22.54 2.49 -13.05
N SER A 16 23.45 2.99 -13.89
CA SER A 16 23.27 3.18 -15.32
C SER A 16 23.55 1.87 -16.06
N ASP A 17 22.93 0.79 -15.57
CA ASP A 17 22.88 -0.51 -16.23
C ASP A 17 21.43 -0.88 -16.55
N PHE A 18 20.67 0.11 -17.01
CA PHE A 18 19.34 -0.13 -17.58
C PHE A 18 19.52 -0.67 -18.99
N ASN A 19 19.69 -1.99 -19.11
CA ASN A 19 19.65 -2.68 -20.40
C ASN A 19 18.19 -2.86 -20.85
N PRO A 20 17.69 -2.14 -21.87
CA PRO A 20 16.33 -2.29 -22.34
C PRO A 20 16.15 -3.69 -22.96
N LEU A 21 15.41 -4.55 -22.26
CA LEU A 21 15.09 -5.91 -22.71
C LEU A 21 14.46 -5.89 -24.10
N THR A 22 14.92 -6.78 -24.98
CA THR A 22 14.25 -7.00 -26.27
C THR A 22 12.84 -7.56 -26.03
N ALA A 23 11.93 -7.37 -27.00
CA ALA A 23 10.52 -7.75 -26.84
C ALA A 23 10.34 -9.24 -26.48
N GLU A 24 11.22 -10.11 -26.99
CA GLU A 24 11.25 -11.54 -26.71
C GLU A 24 11.71 -11.84 -25.27
N GLU A 25 12.78 -11.18 -24.81
CA GLU A 25 13.27 -11.31 -23.44
C GLU A 25 12.24 -10.78 -22.42
N ALA A 26 11.51 -9.71 -22.75
CA ALA A 26 10.44 -9.17 -21.92
C ALA A 26 9.21 -10.11 -21.83
N GLN A 27 8.96 -10.94 -22.84
CA GLN A 27 7.93 -11.98 -22.77
C GLN A 27 8.39 -13.17 -21.93
N GLN A 28 9.61 -13.65 -22.14
CA GLN A 28 10.19 -14.74 -21.35
C GLN A 28 10.30 -14.37 -19.86
N TRP A 29 10.65 -13.12 -19.56
CA TRP A 29 10.71 -12.61 -18.20
C TRP A 29 9.33 -12.58 -17.53
N ARG A 30 8.28 -12.16 -18.24
CA ARG A 30 6.88 -12.18 -17.73
C ARG A 30 6.37 -13.58 -17.41
N GLN A 31 6.79 -14.59 -18.18
CA GLN A 31 6.44 -15.99 -17.89
C GLN A 31 7.09 -16.48 -16.58
N ARG A 32 8.33 -16.05 -16.32
CA ARG A 32 9.07 -16.40 -15.08
C ARG A 32 8.69 -15.54 -13.87
N ASN A 33 8.16 -14.34 -14.10
CA ASN A 33 7.75 -13.38 -13.06
C ASN A 33 6.27 -12.98 -13.23
N PRO A 34 5.32 -13.86 -12.89
CA PRO A 34 3.92 -13.51 -12.94
C PRO A 34 3.60 -12.30 -12.02
N PRO A 35 2.79 -11.34 -12.48
CA PRO A 35 2.44 -10.17 -11.68
C PRO A 35 1.65 -10.57 -10.44
N VAL A 36 1.97 -9.96 -9.30
CA VAL A 36 1.23 -10.19 -8.06
C VAL A 36 -0.20 -9.67 -8.20
N SER A 37 -1.18 -10.50 -7.86
CA SER A 37 -2.57 -10.07 -7.85
C SER A 37 -2.78 -8.99 -6.79
N PRO A 38 -3.34 -7.81 -7.14
CA PRO A 38 -3.65 -6.75 -6.17
C PRO A 38 -4.50 -7.23 -4.99
N TRP A 39 -5.35 -8.24 -5.20
CA TRP A 39 -6.19 -8.84 -4.16
C TRP A 39 -5.39 -9.55 -3.06
N ARG A 40 -4.20 -10.09 -3.36
CA ARG A 40 -3.32 -10.68 -2.35
C ARG A 40 -2.76 -9.61 -1.40
N VAL A 41 -2.49 -8.41 -1.92
CA VAL A 41 -2.04 -7.28 -1.12
C VAL A 41 -3.15 -6.82 -0.19
N VAL A 42 -4.38 -6.68 -0.70
CA VAL A 42 -5.56 -6.32 0.10
C VAL A 42 -5.81 -7.34 1.21
N ALA A 43 -5.74 -8.64 0.91
CA ALA A 43 -5.88 -9.69 1.92
C ALA A 43 -4.80 -9.59 3.01
N GLY A 44 -3.55 -9.31 2.63
CA GLY A 44 -2.46 -9.07 3.59
C GLY A 44 -2.70 -7.84 4.46
N GLN A 45 -3.24 -6.76 3.91
CA GLN A 45 -3.62 -5.55 4.65
C GLN A 45 -4.75 -5.82 5.65
N VAL A 46 -5.78 -6.58 5.24
CA VAL A 46 -6.86 -7.00 6.16
C VAL A 46 -6.29 -7.79 7.32
N LEU A 47 -5.47 -8.81 7.04
CA LEU A 47 -4.87 -9.66 8.07
C LEU A 47 -4.01 -8.86 9.06
N ALA A 48 -3.12 -8.00 8.54
CA ALA A 48 -2.28 -7.16 9.40
C ALA A 48 -3.10 -6.17 10.21
N GLY A 49 -4.11 -5.55 9.61
CA GLY A 49 -5.03 -4.64 10.29
C GLY A 49 -5.78 -5.31 11.44
N THR A 50 -6.27 -6.54 11.22
CA THR A 50 -6.91 -7.36 12.26
C THR A 50 -5.92 -7.68 13.39
N LEU A 51 -4.69 -8.10 13.06
CA LEU A 51 -3.67 -8.39 14.07
C LEU A 51 -3.33 -7.17 14.93
N VAL A 52 -3.17 -6.00 14.31
CA VAL A 52 -2.89 -4.74 15.02
C VAL A 52 -4.06 -4.34 15.92
N ALA A 53 -5.29 -4.46 15.42
CA ALA A 53 -6.48 -4.15 16.22
C ALA A 53 -6.60 -5.05 17.46
N LEU A 54 -6.35 -6.36 17.29
CA LEU A 54 -6.36 -7.33 18.39
C LEU A 54 -5.25 -7.04 19.40
N LEU A 55 -4.03 -6.78 18.93
CA LEU A 55 -2.90 -6.44 19.81
C LEU A 55 -3.17 -5.14 20.58
N ALA A 56 -3.67 -4.10 19.91
CA ALA A 56 -4.00 -2.83 20.53
C ALA A 56 -5.09 -2.98 21.60
N TRP A 57 -6.08 -3.85 21.37
CA TRP A 57 -7.10 -4.18 22.35
C TRP A 57 -6.53 -4.94 23.56
N LEU A 58 -5.74 -5.98 23.32
CA LEU A 58 -5.13 -6.85 24.35
C LEU A 58 -4.18 -6.07 25.26
N VAL A 59 -3.28 -5.26 24.68
CA VAL A 59 -2.28 -4.50 25.44
C VAL A 59 -2.93 -3.37 26.25
N SER A 60 -3.90 -2.66 25.66
CA SER A 60 -4.52 -1.52 26.34
C SER A 60 -5.63 -1.92 27.30
N GLY A 61 -6.18 -3.14 27.21
CA GLY A 61 -7.36 -3.59 27.97
C GLY A 61 -8.65 -2.80 27.67
N ARG A 62 -8.62 -1.89 26.69
CA ARG A 62 -9.71 -0.97 26.35
C ARG A 62 -10.21 -1.26 24.95
N SER A 63 -11.47 -1.65 24.83
CA SER A 63 -12.13 -1.94 23.54
C SER A 63 -12.07 -0.74 22.58
N ALA A 64 -12.17 0.48 23.09
CA ALA A 64 -12.05 1.71 22.29
C ALA A 64 -10.71 1.81 21.52
N VAL A 65 -9.62 1.30 22.09
CA VAL A 65 -8.28 1.34 21.47
C VAL A 65 -8.17 0.34 20.33
N GLY A 66 -8.72 -0.87 20.50
CA GLY A 66 -8.84 -1.86 19.43
C GLY A 66 -9.71 -1.36 18.27
N TRP A 67 -10.86 -0.76 18.56
CA TRP A 67 -11.74 -0.16 17.56
C TRP A 67 -11.08 1.01 16.82
N SER A 68 -10.31 1.85 17.51
CA SER A 68 -9.54 2.93 16.88
C SER A 68 -8.53 2.39 15.87
N ALA A 69 -7.79 1.34 16.24
CA ALA A 69 -6.81 0.69 15.36
C ALA A 69 -7.47 -0.01 14.17
N ALA A 70 -8.59 -0.71 14.39
CA ALA A 70 -9.36 -1.35 13.33
C ALA A 70 -9.88 -0.32 12.31
N TYR A 71 -10.36 0.82 12.79
CA TYR A 71 -10.83 1.91 11.92
C TYR A 71 -9.68 2.51 11.11
N GLY A 72 -8.51 2.69 11.73
CA GLY A 72 -7.28 3.08 11.03
C GLY A 72 -6.87 2.09 9.93
N ALA A 73 -6.97 0.78 10.20
CA ALA A 73 -6.70 -0.24 9.18
C ALA A 73 -7.70 -0.20 8.01
N LEU A 74 -8.99 -0.01 8.30
CA LEU A 74 -10.02 0.13 7.26
C LEU A 74 -9.78 1.33 6.34
N ALA A 75 -9.25 2.44 6.88
CA ALA A 75 -8.92 3.62 6.08
C ALA A 75 -7.82 3.36 5.04
N VAL A 76 -7.04 2.28 5.19
CA VAL A 76 -6.02 1.85 4.23
C VAL A 76 -6.55 0.74 3.31
N VAL A 77 -7.26 -0.24 3.89
CA VAL A 77 -7.78 -1.41 3.16
C VAL A 77 -8.85 -1.00 2.15
N LEU A 78 -9.77 -0.10 2.51
CA LEU A 78 -10.89 0.26 1.63
C LEU A 78 -10.40 0.93 0.32
N PRO A 79 -9.52 1.95 0.35
CA PRO A 79 -8.94 2.50 -0.87
C PRO A 79 -8.15 1.47 -1.68
N ALA A 80 -7.42 0.56 -1.03
CA ALA A 80 -6.66 -0.49 -1.70
C ALA A 80 -7.56 -1.52 -2.40
N ALA A 81 -8.66 -1.93 -1.75
CA ALA A 81 -9.67 -2.82 -2.33
C ALA A 81 -10.37 -2.16 -3.53
N LEU A 82 -10.71 -0.87 -3.41
CA LEU A 82 -11.26 -0.10 -4.53
C LEU A 82 -10.25 0.05 -5.67
N PHE A 83 -8.96 0.19 -5.38
CA PHE A 83 -7.92 0.18 -6.42
C PHE A 83 -7.84 -1.18 -7.14
N ALA A 84 -7.80 -2.29 -6.40
CA ALA A 84 -7.79 -3.64 -6.98
C ALA A 84 -9.02 -3.89 -7.90
N ARG A 85 -10.20 -3.45 -7.46
CA ARG A 85 -11.44 -3.54 -8.25
C ARG A 85 -11.44 -2.60 -9.46
N GLY A 86 -10.88 -1.39 -9.32
CA GLY A 86 -10.73 -0.42 -10.41
C GLY A 86 -9.83 -0.93 -11.53
N LEU A 87 -8.72 -1.59 -11.18
CA LEU A 87 -7.80 -2.19 -12.14
C LEU A 87 -8.49 -3.28 -12.98
N ALA A 88 -9.27 -4.16 -12.33
CA ALA A 88 -10.05 -5.18 -13.02
C ALA A 88 -11.11 -4.58 -13.96
N ARG A 89 -11.70 -3.43 -13.59
CA ARG A 89 -12.71 -2.75 -14.40
C ARG A 89 -12.11 -2.00 -15.59
N GLN A 90 -10.90 -1.45 -15.46
CA GLN A 90 -10.19 -0.80 -16.57
C GLN A 90 -9.71 -1.78 -17.64
N GLN A 91 -9.35 -3.01 -17.27
CA GLN A 91 -9.04 -4.07 -18.23
C GLN A 91 -10.23 -4.42 -19.14
N ALA A 92 -11.46 -4.12 -18.70
CA ALA A 92 -12.69 -4.34 -19.46
C ALA A 92 -13.16 -3.07 -20.22
N ALA A 93 -12.40 -1.97 -20.21
CA ALA A 93 -12.80 -0.74 -20.87
C ALA A 93 -12.63 -0.84 -22.41
N PRO A 94 -13.64 -0.49 -23.21
CA PRO A 94 -13.60 -0.68 -24.66
C PRO A 94 -12.71 0.32 -25.41
N ASN A 95 -12.33 1.44 -24.79
CA ASN A 95 -11.54 2.51 -25.41
C ASN A 95 -10.79 3.38 -24.37
N ALA A 96 -9.64 3.93 -24.77
CA ALA A 96 -8.71 4.65 -23.89
C ALA A 96 -9.33 5.92 -23.26
N GLY A 97 -10.18 6.65 -23.99
CA GLY A 97 -10.86 7.84 -23.47
C GLY A 97 -11.85 7.53 -22.34
N ALA A 98 -12.61 6.43 -22.44
CA ALA A 98 -13.51 6.00 -21.38
C ALA A 98 -12.73 5.49 -20.15
N ALA A 99 -11.56 4.88 -20.36
CA ALA A 99 -10.67 4.47 -19.27
C ALA A 99 -10.13 5.66 -18.47
N MET A 100 -9.82 6.79 -19.13
CA MET A 100 -9.36 8.03 -18.47
C MET A 100 -10.47 8.71 -17.66
N VAL A 101 -11.66 8.89 -18.22
CA VAL A 101 -12.80 9.49 -17.48
C VAL A 101 -13.22 8.59 -16.31
N GLY A 102 -13.24 7.27 -16.53
CA GLY A 102 -13.48 6.29 -15.47
C GLY A 102 -12.40 6.32 -14.38
N PHE A 103 -11.14 6.54 -14.74
CA PHE A 103 -10.04 6.69 -13.79
C PHE A 103 -10.25 7.93 -12.90
N PHE A 104 -10.43 9.11 -13.50
CA PHE A 104 -10.61 10.36 -12.76
C PHE A 104 -11.86 10.35 -11.86
N GLY A 105 -12.99 9.85 -12.36
CA GLY A 105 -14.19 9.68 -11.54
C GLY A 105 -13.95 8.72 -10.37
N TRP A 106 -13.18 7.66 -10.59
CA TRP A 106 -12.80 6.70 -9.55
C TRP A 106 -11.80 7.26 -8.55
N GLU A 107 -10.88 8.12 -8.96
CA GLU A 107 -9.95 8.81 -8.07
C GLU A 107 -10.66 9.81 -7.16
N LEU A 108 -11.59 10.60 -7.70
CA LEU A 108 -12.43 11.50 -6.90
C LEU A 108 -13.25 10.73 -5.86
N ALA A 109 -13.80 9.57 -6.23
CA ALA A 109 -14.53 8.72 -5.29
C ALA A 109 -13.65 8.22 -4.12
N LYS A 110 -12.38 7.85 -4.38
CA LYS A 110 -11.44 7.45 -3.32
C LYS A 110 -11.09 8.61 -2.40
N LEU A 111 -10.88 9.81 -2.95
CA LEU A 111 -10.61 11.00 -2.16
C LEU A 111 -11.79 11.33 -1.23
N MET A 112 -13.00 11.37 -1.78
CA MET A 112 -14.21 11.61 -1.00
C MET A 112 -14.41 10.54 0.07
N LEU A 113 -14.08 9.28 -0.22
CA LEU A 113 -14.10 8.21 0.77
C LEU A 113 -13.09 8.43 1.90
N CYS A 114 -11.84 8.79 1.60
CA CYS A 114 -10.83 9.08 2.61
C CYS A 114 -11.28 10.23 3.53
N ILE A 115 -11.80 11.31 2.94
CA ILE A 115 -12.31 12.47 3.69
C ILE A 115 -13.50 12.05 4.57
N ALA A 116 -14.46 11.32 4.02
CA ALA A 116 -15.62 10.84 4.75
C ALA A 116 -15.23 9.93 5.92
N MET A 117 -14.28 9.01 5.70
CA MET A 117 -13.79 8.12 6.75
C MET A 117 -13.12 8.88 7.89
N LEU A 118 -12.26 9.84 7.59
CA LEU A 118 -11.61 10.66 8.61
C LEU A 118 -12.61 11.55 9.36
N ALA A 119 -13.57 12.15 8.65
CA ALA A 119 -14.62 12.97 9.25
C ALA A 119 -15.54 12.15 10.17
N MET A 120 -15.75 10.87 9.86
CA MET A 120 -16.63 9.99 10.64
C MET A 120 -15.90 9.29 11.81
N ALA A 121 -14.56 9.32 11.84
CA ALA A 121 -13.76 8.69 12.88
C ALA A 121 -14.14 9.10 14.32
N PRO A 122 -14.37 10.40 14.66
CA PRO A 122 -14.72 10.79 16.02
C PRO A 122 -16.15 10.38 16.42
N LYS A 123 -17.03 10.17 15.44
CA LYS A 123 -18.44 9.78 15.66
C LYS A 123 -18.62 8.28 15.84
N LEU A 124 -17.78 7.47 15.18
CA LEU A 124 -17.90 6.01 15.18
C LEU A 124 -17.19 5.35 16.37
N VAL A 125 -16.16 5.99 16.96
CA VAL A 125 -15.41 5.41 18.09
C VAL A 125 -15.49 6.34 19.31
N THR A 126 -16.34 5.97 20.27
CA THR A 126 -16.40 6.62 21.58
C THR A 126 -15.11 6.36 22.36
N GLY A 127 -14.37 7.43 22.69
CA GLY A 127 -13.04 7.31 23.32
C GLY A 127 -11.90 7.04 22.32
N LEU A 128 -12.00 7.60 21.12
CA LEU A 128 -11.02 7.48 20.04
C LEU A 128 -9.58 7.74 20.52
N SER A 129 -8.70 6.75 20.36
CA SER A 129 -7.26 6.91 20.55
C SER A 129 -6.62 7.24 19.20
N TRP A 130 -6.28 8.52 19.01
CA TRP A 130 -5.64 9.00 17.79
C TRP A 130 -4.34 8.24 17.47
N LEU A 131 -3.56 7.88 18.50
CA LEU A 131 -2.34 7.09 18.35
C LEU A 131 -2.62 5.68 17.84
N ALA A 132 -3.66 5.03 18.34
CA ALA A 132 -4.03 3.69 17.88
C ALA A 132 -4.55 3.71 16.45
N LEU A 133 -5.29 4.75 16.07
CA LEU A 133 -5.74 4.98 14.70
C LEU A 133 -4.57 5.19 13.74
N LEU A 134 -3.59 6.02 14.10
CA LEU A 134 -2.37 6.22 13.31
C LEU A 134 -1.52 4.95 13.24
N ALA A 135 -1.33 4.25 14.35
CA ALA A 135 -0.58 3.00 14.38
C ALA A 135 -1.22 1.95 13.46
N GLY A 136 -2.55 1.82 13.51
CA GLY A 136 -3.33 1.01 12.58
C GLY A 136 -3.04 1.37 11.12
N MET A 137 -3.16 2.64 10.74
CA MET A 137 -2.86 3.08 9.37
C MET A 137 -1.41 2.79 8.96
N VAL A 138 -0.43 3.16 9.79
CA VAL A 138 1.00 3.04 9.45
C VAL A 138 1.39 1.58 9.28
N VAL A 139 0.99 0.71 10.20
CA VAL A 139 1.34 -0.72 10.11
C VAL A 139 0.65 -1.35 8.90
N THR A 140 -0.62 -1.05 8.67
CA THR A 140 -1.37 -1.58 7.51
C THR A 140 -0.74 -1.10 6.19
N MET A 141 -0.28 0.15 6.13
CA MET A 141 0.45 0.71 4.98
C MET A 141 1.80 0.01 4.78
N LYS A 142 2.52 -0.30 5.87
CA LYS A 142 3.84 -0.96 5.83
C LYS A 142 3.79 -2.44 5.42
N THR A 143 2.62 -3.06 5.32
CA THR A 143 2.49 -4.44 4.83
C THR A 143 3.02 -4.66 3.41
N TYR A 144 3.08 -3.60 2.59
CA TYR A 144 3.70 -3.67 1.26
C TYR A 144 5.15 -4.15 1.31
N TRP A 145 5.89 -3.76 2.36
CA TRP A 145 7.26 -4.23 2.59
C TRP A 145 7.31 -5.72 2.91
N ILE A 146 6.32 -6.24 3.63
CA ILE A 146 6.22 -7.69 3.93
C ILE A 146 5.98 -8.46 2.63
N ALA A 147 5.10 -7.98 1.76
CA ALA A 147 4.87 -8.59 0.44
C ALA A 147 6.14 -8.58 -0.44
N LEU A 148 6.89 -7.48 -0.43
CA LEU A 148 8.18 -7.36 -1.14
C LEU A 148 9.29 -8.24 -0.53
N LEU A 149 9.39 -8.31 0.79
CA LEU A 149 10.37 -9.15 1.50
C LEU A 149 10.10 -10.64 1.31
N LEU A 150 8.83 -11.06 1.31
CA LEU A 150 8.44 -12.42 0.95
C LEU A 150 8.82 -12.76 -0.50
N ARG A 151 8.71 -11.80 -1.42
CA ARG A 151 9.19 -11.96 -2.80
C ARG A 151 10.71 -12.09 -2.88
N ARG A 152 11.47 -11.27 -2.13
CA ARG A 152 12.95 -11.38 -2.07
C ARG A 152 13.42 -12.71 -1.47
N SER A 153 12.65 -13.26 -0.53
CA SER A 153 12.95 -14.54 0.12
C SER A 153 12.65 -15.74 -0.77
N GLY A 154 11.69 -15.63 -1.69
CA GLY A 154 11.37 -16.66 -2.69
C GLY A 154 12.41 -16.81 -3.81
N VAL A 155 13.20 -15.76 -4.08
CA VAL A 155 14.30 -15.77 -5.07
C VAL A 155 15.56 -16.46 -4.52
N ARG A 156 15.65 -16.67 -3.20
CA ARG A 156 16.84 -17.22 -2.53
C ARG A 156 16.84 -18.75 -2.35
N LYS A 157 15.98 -19.50 -3.05
CA LYS A 157 15.98 -20.97 -3.00
C LYS A 157 16.01 -21.60 -4.39
N THR A 158 17.12 -21.39 -5.10
CA THR A 158 17.75 -22.35 -6.01
C THR A 158 19.08 -21.72 -6.40
N ASP A 159 20.12 -22.08 -5.65
CA ASP A 159 21.52 -22.29 -6.06
C ASP A 159 22.45 -22.11 -4.84
#